data_AF-X1NEN5-F1
#
_entry.id   AF-X1NEN5-F1
#
_cell.length_a   1.000
_cell.length_b   1.000
_cell.length_c   1.000
_cell.angle_alpha   90.00
_cell.angle_beta   90.00
_cell.angle_gamma   90.00
#
_symmetry.space_group_name_H-M   'P 1'
#
loop_
_entity.id
_entity.type
_entity.pdbx_description
1 polymer ?
#
loop_
_entity_poly.entity_id
_entity_poly.type
_entity_poly.pdbx_seq_one_letter_code
_entity_poly.pdbx_strand_id
1 'polypeptide(L)' 'MISYIIRRILWAIPVLLIISLVTFGLGHAIPGGPFDEEKPLPAEIIANLEAYYGLDDPLWKQYTDYLWNAL' A
#
# COMPACT_ATOMS: atom_id res chain seq x y z
N MET A 1 -29.86 18.27 -6.59
CA MET A 1 -29.47 17.43 -5.42
C MET A 1 -28.66 16.22 -5.87
N ILE A 2 -29.19 15.30 -6.70
CA ILE A 2 -28.45 14.11 -7.18
C ILE A 2 -27.16 14.49 -7.95
N SER A 3 -27.24 15.46 -8.86
CA SER A 3 -26.07 15.96 -9.60
C SER A 3 -24.95 16.50 -8.69
N TYR A 4 -25.33 17.13 -7.58
CA TYR A 4 -24.37 17.61 -6.57
C TYR A 4 -23.72 16.46 -5.80
N ILE A 5 -24.49 15.43 -5.45
CA ILE A 5 -23.97 14.22 -4.78
C ILE A 5 -22.99 13.48 -5.69
N ILE A 6 -23.35 13.27 -6.96
CA ILE A 6 -22.47 12.62 -7.95
C ILE A 6 -21.17 13.42 -8.10
N ARG A 7 -21.27 14.75 -8.26
CA ARG A 7 -20.07 15.60 -8.37
C ARG A 7 -19.19 15.50 -7.12
N ARG A 8 -19.79 15.43 -5.93
CA ARG A 8 -19.06 15.30 -4.66
C ARG A 8 -18.34 13.95 -4.54
N ILE A 9 -18.97 12.84 -4.95
CA ILE A 9 -18.35 11.52 -4.97
C ILE A 9 -17.21 11.47 -6.00
N LEU A 10 -17.41 12.04 -7.19
CA LEU A 10 -16.37 12.12 -8.21
C LEU A 10 -15.15 12.92 -7.74
N TRP A 11 -15.35 13.96 -6.92
CA TRP A 11 -14.24 14.70 -6.29
C TRP A 11 -13.59 13.94 -5.12
N ALA A 12 -14.30 13.04 -4.45
CA ALA A 12 -13.73 12.23 -3.37
C ALA A 12 -12.71 11.20 -3.90
N ILE A 13 -12.96 10.62 -5.08
CA ILE A 13 -12.06 9.63 -5.71
C ILE A 13 -10.61 10.14 -5.85
N PRO A 14 -10.33 11.28 -6.51
CA PRO A 14 -8.95 11.76 -6.66
C PRO A 14 -8.33 12.16 -5.32
N VAL A 15 -9.13 12.67 -4.37
CA VAL A 15 -8.63 13.02 -3.02
C VAL A 15 -8.17 11.76 -2.28
N LEU A 16 -9.00 10.71 -2.28
CA LEU A 16 -8.66 9.44 -1.65
C LEU A 16 -7.45 8.78 -2.32
N LEU A 17 -7.35 8.84 -3.66
CA LEU A 17 -6.19 8.34 -4.40
C LEU A 17 -4.89 9.08 -4.06
N ILE A 18 -4.94 10.41 -3.89
CA ILE A 18 -3.76 11.17 -3.49
C ILE A 18 -3.36 10.80 -2.05
N ILE A 19 -4.33 10.72 -1.13
CA ILE A 19 -4.06 10.35 0.26
C ILE A 19 -3.50 8.93 0.35
N SER A 20 -4.05 7.96 -0.40
CA SER A 20 -3.54 6.59 -0.42
C SER A 20 -2.13 6.52 -0.98
N LEU A 21 -1.84 7.26 -2.06
CA LEU A 21 -0.49 7.32 -2.64
C LEU A 21 0.52 7.89 -1.66
N VAL A 22 0.17 8.98 -0.96
CA VAL A 22 1.03 9.59 0.06
C VAL A 22 1.23 8.64 1.23
N THR A 23 0.19 7.97 1.69
CA THR A 23 0.26 7.03 2.83
C THR A 23 1.12 5.83 2.49
N PHE A 24 0.92 5.25 1.30
CA PHE A 24 1.73 4.14 0.78
C PHE A 24 3.21 4.54 0.62
N GLY A 25 3.46 5.72 0.05
CA GLY A 25 4.81 6.25 -0.12
C GLY A 25 5.51 6.54 1.22
N LEU A 26 4.78 7.07 2.20
CA LEU A 26 5.31 7.28 3.55
C LEU A 26 5.66 5.96 4.23
N GLY A 27 4.82 4.93 4.08
CA GLY A 27 5.11 3.58 4.59
C GLY A 27 6.40 3.00 4.00
N HIS A 28 6.62 3.17 2.70
CA HIS A 28 7.83 2.71 2.01
C HIS A 28 9.08 3.57 2.30
N ALA A 29 8.90 4.83 2.68
CA ALA A 29 10.01 5.74 2.97
C ALA A 29 10.58 5.53 4.39
N ILE A 30 9.84 4.89 5.28
CA ILE A 30 10.31 4.58 6.63
C ILE A 30 11.37 3.48 6.52
N PRO A 31 12.61 3.71 7.03
CA PRO A 31 13.62 2.68 7.08
C PRO A 31 13.21 1.60 8.10
N GLY A 32 13.01 0.38 7.61
CA GLY A 32 12.53 -0.76 8.39
C GLY A 32 11.46 -1.54 7.61
N GLY A 33 11.75 -2.79 7.29
CA GLY A 33 10.81 -3.71 6.67
C GLY A 33 9.81 -4.28 7.69
N PRO A 34 8.66 -4.80 7.25
CA PRO A 34 7.68 -5.47 8.13
C PRO A 34 8.26 -6.70 8.85
N PHE A 35 9.45 -7.17 8.46
CA PHE A 35 10.16 -8.31 9.06
C PHE A 35 11.51 -7.92 9.70
N ASP A 36 11.81 -6.62 9.81
CA ASP A 36 12.97 -6.14 10.57
C ASP A 36 12.66 -6.22 12.07
N GLU A 37 12.71 -7.44 12.61
CA GLU A 37 12.53 -7.73 14.03
C GLU A 37 13.84 -7.64 14.82
N GLU A 38 13.76 -7.38 16.13
CA GLU A 38 14.91 -7.41 17.05
C GLU A 38 15.64 -8.77 17.04
N LYS A 39 14.95 -9.84 16.65
CA LYS A 39 15.54 -11.15 16.42
C LYS A 39 15.59 -11.42 14.91
N PRO A 40 16.78 -11.42 14.28
CA PRO A 40 16.88 -11.60 12.85
C PRO A 40 16.37 -13.00 12.46
N LEU A 41 15.36 -13.03 11.60
CA LEU A 41 14.93 -14.25 10.94
C LEU A 41 15.99 -14.70 9.93
N PRO A 42 16.14 -16.01 9.67
CA PRO A 42 16.95 -16.49 8.56
C PRO A 42 16.52 -15.83 7.25
N ALA A 43 17.48 -15.39 6.43
CA ALA A 43 17.20 -14.69 5.17
C ALA A 43 16.27 -15.47 4.22
N GLU A 44 16.33 -16.80 4.26
CA GLU A 44 15.45 -17.68 3.49
C GLU A 44 13.98 -17.58 3.94
N ILE A 45 13.72 -17.38 5.24
CA ILE A 45 12.37 -17.17 5.75
C ILE A 45 11.86 -15.80 5.34
N ILE A 46 12.71 -14.78 5.41
CA ILE A 46 12.38 -13.41 4.97
C ILE A 46 12.01 -13.40 3.49
N ALA A 47 12.82 -14.00 2.62
CA ALA A 47 12.54 -14.06 1.18
C ALA A 47 11.23 -14.81 0.87
N ASN A 48 10.94 -15.90 1.58
CA ASN A 48 9.67 -16.61 1.43
C ASN A 48 8.47 -15.79 1.91
N LEU A 49 8.62 -15.01 2.98
CA LEU A 49 7.59 -14.11 3.47
C LEU A 49 7.37 -12.93 2.51
N GLU A 50 8.44 -12.32 2.02
CA GLU A 50 8.37 -11.25 1.02
C GLU A 50 7.63 -11.71 -0.24
N ALA A 51 7.97 -12.89 -0.76
CA ALA A 51 7.27 -13.50 -1.90
C ALA A 51 5.81 -13.86 -1.59
N TYR A 52 5.52 -14.34 -0.37
CA TYR A 52 4.16 -14.67 0.04
C TYR A 52 3.25 -13.43 0.16
N TYR A 53 3.80 -12.32 0.66
CA TYR A 53 3.08 -11.06 0.83
C TYR A 53 3.18 -10.12 -0.38
N GLY A 54 3.91 -10.51 -1.44
CA GLY A 54 4.12 -9.71 -2.65
C GLY A 54 4.96 -8.45 -2.39
N LEU A 55 5.81 -8.46 -1.36
CA LEU A 55 6.72 -7.34 -1.04
C LEU A 55 7.92 -7.30 -1.98
N ASP A 56 8.17 -8.39 -2.71
CA ASP A 56 9.16 -8.51 -3.79
C ASP A 56 8.62 -8.03 -5.15
N ASP A 57 7.32 -7.74 -5.27
CA ASP A 57 6.70 -7.29 -6.50
C ASP A 57 7.06 -5.84 -6.86
N PRO A 58 6.90 -5.42 -8.13
CA PRO A 58 7.05 -4.01 -8.52
C PRO A 58 6.11 -3.09 -7.72
N LEU A 59 6.59 -1.88 -7.37
CA LEU A 59 5.83 -0.91 -6.56
C LEU A 59 4.43 -0.58 -7.08
N TRP A 60 4.23 -0.59 -8.40
CA TRP A 60 2.90 -0.35 -8.98
C TRP A 60 1.91 -1.46 -8.63
N LYS A 61 2.38 -2.71 -8.54
CA LYS A 61 1.57 -3.89 -8.17
C LYS A 61 1.29 -3.88 -6.67
N GLN A 62 2.29 -3.60 -5.85
CA GLN A 62 2.11 -3.41 -4.40
C GLN A 62 1.10 -2.29 -4.09
N TYR A 63 1.13 -1.19 -4.85
CA TYR A 63 0.16 -0.11 -4.69
C TYR A 63 -1.25 -0.51 -5.15
N THR A 64 -1.40 -1.24 -6.25
CA THR A 64 -2.73 -1.72 -6.69
C THR A 64 -3.32 -2.74 -5.71
N ASP A 65 -2.50 -3.63 -5.16
CA ASP A 65 -2.92 -4.62 -4.18
C ASP A 65 -3.30 -3.94 -2.86
N TYR A 66 -2.53 -2.94 -2.43
CA TYR A 66 -2.87 -2.09 -1.29
C TYR A 66 -4.22 -1.37 -1.49
N LEU A 67 -4.43 -0.75 -2.65
CA LEU A 67 -5.70 -0.08 -2.98
C LEU A 67 -6.89 -1.04 -3.01
N TRP A 68 -6.71 -2.23 -3.56
CA TRP A 68 -7.77 -3.23 -3.65
C TRP A 68 -8.15 -3.80 -2.28
N ASN A 69 -7.17 -4.02 -1.41
CA ASN A 69 -7.41 -4.50 -0.05
C ASN A 69 -8.00 -3.43 0.89
N ALA A 70 -7.82 -2.14 0.57
CA ALA A 70 -8.31 -1.02 1.38
C ALA A 70 -9.73 -0.54 1.03
N LEU A 71 -10.28 -0.96 -0.12
CA LEU A 71 -11.62 -0.61 -0.64
C LEU A 71 -12.66 -1.67 -0.29
#